data_AF-A0ABD4SH14-F1
#
_entry.id   AF-A0ABD4SH14-F1
#
_cell.length_a   1.000
_cell.length_b   1.000
_cell.length_c   1.000
_cell.angle_alpha   90.00
_cell.angle_beta   90.00
_cell.angle_gamma   90.00
#
_symmetry.space_group_name_H-M   'P 1'
#
loop_
_entity.id
_entity.type
_entity.pdbx_description
1 polymer ?
#
loop_
_entity_poly.entity_id
_entity_poly.type
_entity_poly.pdbx_seq_one_letter_code
_entity_poly.pdbx_strand_id
1 'polypeptide(L)'
;MINEELTDLDRVELTKLSYEALNVGETVVVAGKKIGQLTRDVYAKDGMQAFLIENNNEITVLFKGSYGFKKGNATTWRDEWLNTNWPIFLAMLTNQRQVPSALVTASRYLNRWLEEFPDGHFYIYGHSLGAINAEYALANCRFPDQIAAAYLYEGTNIWRLLTHKERQLLAQLRGRINTYVDIYDPVTLGFTASKRMVGKLHYVDSLPMNPVKQHMWGGYRFDGNGNLLEKEVDQRFLDSSKMQQAFLSRTGQMAGYLKYRKNLPADWQKQSSSWTSQVKELLFNSSFLQDFNEQDKNSKDDQEQ
;
A
#
# COMPACT_ATOMS: atom_id res chain seq x y z
N MET A 1 4.78 18.61 -17.53
CA MET A 1 4.98 18.78 -16.07
C MET A 1 6.14 17.89 -15.64
N ILE A 2 7.02 18.30 -14.71
CA ILE A 2 8.24 17.55 -14.38
C ILE A 2 7.93 16.14 -13.89
N ASN A 3 6.80 15.94 -13.19
CA ASN A 3 6.34 14.62 -12.75
C ASN A 3 5.95 13.67 -13.91
N GLU A 4 5.53 14.21 -15.06
CA GLU A 4 5.19 13.42 -16.24
C GLU A 4 6.42 12.93 -16.99
N GLU A 5 7.54 13.65 -16.86
CA GLU A 5 8.84 13.31 -17.46
C GLU A 5 9.61 12.24 -16.68
N LEU A 6 9.11 11.84 -15.50
CA LEU A 6 9.72 10.79 -14.69
C LEU A 6 9.54 9.42 -15.36
N THR A 7 10.58 8.60 -15.31
CA THR A 7 10.48 7.17 -15.57
C THR A 7 9.88 6.46 -14.35
N ASP A 8 9.54 5.17 -14.46
CA ASP A 8 9.04 4.44 -13.28
C ASP A 8 10.14 4.27 -12.23
N LEU A 9 11.39 4.10 -12.67
CA LEU A 9 12.56 4.11 -11.77
C LEU A 9 12.64 5.44 -11.01
N ASP A 10 12.54 6.58 -11.69
CA ASP A 10 12.57 7.90 -11.06
C ASP A 10 11.42 8.04 -10.04
N ARG A 11 10.22 7.55 -10.36
CA ARG A 11 9.06 7.59 -9.44
C ARG A 11 9.27 6.73 -8.20
N VAL A 12 9.92 5.58 -8.34
CA VAL A 12 10.29 4.73 -7.21
C VAL A 12 11.36 5.42 -6.36
N GLU A 13 12.38 6.01 -6.97
CA GLU A 13 13.40 6.80 -6.26
C GLU A 13 12.77 7.97 -5.50
N LEU A 14 11.88 8.73 -6.13
CA LEU A 14 11.13 9.81 -5.50
C LEU A 14 10.29 9.30 -4.31
N THR A 15 9.63 8.15 -4.45
CA THR A 15 8.82 7.58 -3.37
C THR A 15 9.68 7.14 -2.18
N LYS A 16 10.89 6.61 -2.44
CA LYS A 16 11.86 6.21 -1.40
C LYS A 16 12.31 7.38 -0.52
N LEU A 17 12.33 8.60 -1.05
CA LEU A 17 12.65 9.81 -0.27
C LEU A 17 11.69 10.02 0.93
N SER A 18 10.48 9.46 0.89
CA SER A 18 9.59 9.49 2.06
C SER A 18 10.17 8.80 3.32
N TYR A 19 11.18 7.94 3.16
CA TYR A 19 11.88 7.28 4.27
C TYR A 19 13.20 7.96 4.67
N GLU A 20 13.51 9.09 4.03
CA GLU A 20 14.68 9.90 4.29
C GLU A 20 14.37 11.08 5.21
N ALA A 21 15.41 11.69 5.78
CA ALA A 21 15.29 12.87 6.61
C ALA A 21 15.37 14.12 5.71
N LEU A 22 14.29 14.43 5.01
CA LEU A 22 14.17 15.64 4.19
C LEU A 22 13.91 16.86 5.09
N ASN A 23 14.49 18.00 4.75
CA ASN A 23 14.31 19.24 5.52
C ASN A 23 13.46 20.27 4.75
N VAL A 24 12.60 20.99 5.46
CA VAL A 24 11.85 22.11 4.86
C VAL A 24 12.81 23.16 4.31
N GLY A 25 12.56 23.58 3.06
CA GLY A 25 13.41 24.48 2.28
C GLY A 25 14.40 23.76 1.36
N GLU A 26 14.60 22.45 1.52
CA GLU A 26 15.49 21.65 0.68
C GLU A 26 14.94 21.51 -0.75
N THR A 27 15.83 21.58 -1.74
CA THR A 27 15.47 21.28 -3.13
C THR A 27 15.55 19.78 -3.37
N VAL A 28 14.43 19.18 -3.75
CA VAL A 28 14.33 17.76 -4.07
C VAL A 28 14.66 17.55 -5.55
N VAL A 29 15.67 16.71 -5.81
CA VAL A 29 16.13 16.35 -7.15
C VAL A 29 16.17 14.83 -7.26
N VAL A 30 15.60 14.29 -8.35
CA VAL A 30 15.60 12.84 -8.64
C VAL A 30 16.08 12.65 -10.07
N ALA A 31 17.06 11.77 -10.28
CA ALA A 31 17.67 11.53 -11.60
C ALA A 31 18.05 12.83 -12.37
N GLY A 32 18.57 13.84 -11.65
CA GLY A 32 18.93 15.14 -12.21
C GLY A 32 17.76 16.09 -12.51
N LYS A 33 16.51 15.65 -12.28
CA LYS A 33 15.29 16.44 -12.48
C LYS A 33 14.89 17.13 -11.17
N LYS A 34 14.72 18.45 -11.21
CA LYS A 34 14.27 19.24 -10.06
C LYS A 34 12.78 19.02 -9.82
N ILE A 35 12.43 18.20 -8.84
CA ILE A 35 11.03 17.91 -8.47
C ILE A 35 10.39 19.15 -7.85
N GLY A 36 11.10 19.85 -6.98
CA GLY A 36 10.61 21.07 -6.34
C GLY A 36 11.34 21.39 -5.03
N GLN A 37 10.75 22.25 -4.23
CA GLN A 37 11.22 22.55 -2.87
C GLN A 37 10.31 21.88 -1.84
N LEU A 38 10.87 21.23 -0.82
CA LEU A 38 10.09 20.70 0.29
C LEU A 38 9.54 21.86 1.12
N THR A 39 8.22 22.00 1.21
CA THR A 39 7.59 23.13 1.93
C THR A 39 6.85 22.69 3.18
N ARG A 40 6.49 21.41 3.30
CA ARG A 40 5.86 20.83 4.49
C ARG A 40 6.48 19.48 4.80
N ASP A 41 6.76 19.28 6.08
CA ASP A 41 7.03 17.99 6.71
C ASP A 41 5.96 17.80 7.80
N VAL A 42 5.05 16.86 7.59
CA VAL A 42 3.93 16.60 8.50
C VAL A 42 4.21 15.35 9.31
N TYR A 43 4.14 15.50 10.62
CA TYR A 43 4.08 14.40 11.58
C TYR A 43 2.83 14.54 12.46
N ALA A 44 1.78 13.77 12.16
CA ALA A 44 0.55 13.79 12.94
C ALA A 44 0.65 12.91 14.20
N LYS A 45 -0.17 13.22 15.21
CA LYS A 45 -0.19 12.50 16.50
C LYS A 45 -0.53 11.01 16.37
N ASP A 46 -1.26 10.63 15.33
CA ASP A 46 -1.64 9.25 15.03
C ASP A 46 -0.60 8.51 14.16
N GLY A 47 0.56 9.13 13.94
CA GLY A 47 1.67 8.54 13.19
C GLY A 47 1.61 8.78 11.68
N MET A 48 0.55 9.40 11.15
CA MET A 48 0.49 9.77 9.73
C MET A 48 1.61 10.77 9.42
N GLN A 49 2.39 10.46 8.38
CA GLN A 49 3.46 11.31 7.91
C GLN A 49 3.34 11.56 6.41
N ALA A 50 3.60 12.81 6.02
CA ALA A 50 3.62 13.19 4.61
C ALA A 50 4.53 14.39 4.38
N PHE A 51 5.11 14.44 3.19
CA PHE A 51 5.87 15.56 2.68
C PHE A 51 5.11 16.26 1.56
N LEU A 52 5.22 17.59 1.51
CA LEU A 52 4.73 18.40 0.41
C LEU A 52 5.92 19.06 -0.29
N ILE A 53 6.03 18.83 -1.59
CA ILE A 53 7.06 19.41 -2.45
C ILE A 53 6.38 20.26 -3.51
N GLU A 54 6.78 21.52 -3.63
CA GLU A 54 6.16 22.50 -4.53
C GLU A 54 7.11 22.88 -5.65
N ASN A 55 6.58 22.96 -6.87
CA ASN A 55 7.28 23.45 -8.05
C ASN A 55 6.31 24.17 -8.99
N ASN A 56 6.24 25.50 -8.87
CA ASN A 56 5.22 26.32 -9.55
C ASN A 56 3.80 25.82 -9.22
N ASN A 57 3.05 25.34 -10.20
CA ASN A 57 1.73 24.76 -10.04
C ASN A 57 1.75 23.24 -9.86
N GLU A 58 2.91 22.58 -9.87
CA GLU A 58 3.02 21.15 -9.55
C GLU A 58 3.22 20.93 -8.05
N ILE A 59 2.34 20.13 -7.47
CA ILE A 59 2.37 19.80 -6.04
C ILE A 59 2.58 18.29 -5.91
N THR A 60 3.72 17.91 -5.33
CA THR A 60 4.06 16.50 -5.09
C THR A 60 3.86 16.16 -3.62
N VAL A 61 3.00 15.18 -3.37
CA VAL A 61 2.70 14.67 -2.02
C VAL A 61 3.34 13.31 -1.85
N LEU A 62 4.23 13.16 -0.87
CA LEU A 62 4.80 11.86 -0.51
C LEU A 62 4.19 11.38 0.81
N PHE A 63 3.26 10.43 0.76
CA PHE A 63 2.77 9.77 1.96
C PHE A 63 3.77 8.71 2.41
N LYS A 64 4.24 8.83 3.65
CA LYS A 64 5.23 7.93 4.22
C LYS A 64 4.57 6.65 4.75
N GLY A 65 5.22 5.51 4.51
CA GLY A 65 4.84 4.23 5.12
C GLY A 65 5.42 4.03 6.53
N SER A 66 5.25 2.83 7.09
CA SER A 66 5.79 2.51 8.42
C SER A 66 7.33 2.44 8.41
N TYR A 67 7.99 2.91 9.48
CA TYR A 67 9.45 3.13 9.53
C TYR A 67 10.27 1.88 9.92
N GLY A 68 9.66 0.71 10.04
CA GLY A 68 10.24 -0.45 10.74
C GLY A 68 11.37 -1.21 10.06
N PHE A 69 12.08 -0.56 9.14
CA PHE A 69 13.03 -1.23 8.24
C PHE A 69 14.49 -0.90 8.53
N LYS A 70 14.81 0.21 9.21
CA LYS A 70 16.20 0.71 9.26
C LYS A 70 17.06 0.14 10.40
N LYS A 71 16.52 -0.56 11.42
CA LYS A 71 17.31 -1.03 12.59
C LYS A 71 16.89 -2.38 13.23
N GLY A 72 16.08 -3.20 12.57
CA GLY A 72 15.53 -4.44 13.14
C GLY A 72 15.89 -5.70 12.35
N ASN A 73 15.73 -6.87 12.98
CA ASN A 73 15.71 -8.15 12.27
C ASN A 73 14.31 -8.39 11.65
N ALA A 74 14.14 -9.44 10.84
CA ALA A 74 12.87 -9.74 10.16
C ALA A 74 11.66 -9.85 11.12
N THR A 75 11.89 -10.25 12.38
CA THR A 75 10.85 -10.33 13.40
C THR A 75 10.39 -8.94 13.85
N THR A 76 11.33 -8.02 14.12
CA THR A 76 11.01 -6.63 14.49
C THR A 76 10.24 -5.93 13.38
N TRP A 77 10.68 -6.10 12.13
CA TRP A 77 9.98 -5.56 10.97
C TRP A 77 8.53 -6.05 10.89
N ARG A 78 8.35 -7.37 10.99
CA ARG A 78 7.02 -8.02 10.96
C ARG A 78 6.12 -7.44 12.05
N ASP A 79 6.61 -7.37 13.28
CA ASP A 79 5.82 -6.98 14.43
C ASP A 79 5.42 -5.49 14.35
N GLU A 80 6.33 -4.62 13.88
CA GLU A 80 6.03 -3.20 13.67
C GLU A 80 5.05 -2.97 12.52
N TRP A 81 5.27 -3.58 11.35
CA TRP A 81 4.31 -3.52 10.25
C TRP A 81 2.94 -4.03 10.69
N LEU A 82 2.89 -5.16 11.41
CA LEU A 82 1.66 -5.75 11.93
C LEU A 82 0.95 -4.77 12.84
N ASN A 83 1.64 -4.21 13.83
CA ASN A 83 1.00 -3.32 14.79
C ASN A 83 0.40 -2.08 14.10
N THR A 84 1.04 -1.57 13.06
CA THR A 84 0.53 -0.42 12.31
C THR A 84 -0.63 -0.75 11.37
N ASN A 85 -0.55 -1.87 10.64
CA ASN A 85 -1.54 -2.23 9.61
C ASN A 85 -2.70 -3.09 10.15
N TRP A 86 -2.54 -3.70 11.32
CA TRP A 86 -3.54 -4.57 11.95
C TRP A 86 -4.92 -3.91 12.12
N PRO A 87 -5.05 -2.65 12.55
CA PRO A 87 -6.36 -2.00 12.63
C PRO A 87 -7.07 -1.88 11.27
N ILE A 88 -6.33 -1.57 10.20
CA ILE A 88 -6.85 -1.50 8.82
C ILE A 88 -7.32 -2.88 8.39
N PHE A 89 -6.48 -3.89 8.59
CA PHE A 89 -6.78 -5.27 8.29
C PHE A 89 -8.01 -5.78 9.05
N LEU A 90 -8.13 -5.48 10.36
CA LEU A 90 -9.31 -5.81 11.15
C LEU A 90 -10.58 -5.15 10.64
N ALA A 91 -10.52 -3.89 10.22
CA ALA A 91 -11.65 -3.20 9.61
C ALA A 91 -12.11 -3.92 8.33
N MET A 92 -11.15 -4.40 7.51
CA MET A 92 -11.45 -5.14 6.29
C MET A 92 -12.09 -6.50 6.56
N LEU A 93 -11.66 -7.20 7.62
CA LEU A 93 -12.21 -8.49 8.01
C LEU A 93 -13.61 -8.42 8.61
N THR A 94 -13.83 -7.43 9.48
CA THR A 94 -15.04 -7.38 10.31
C THR A 94 -16.20 -6.63 9.66
N ASN A 95 -16.01 -6.16 8.42
CA ASN A 95 -16.93 -5.26 7.71
C ASN A 95 -17.29 -4.02 8.57
N GLN A 96 -16.45 -3.70 9.56
CA GLN A 96 -16.63 -2.55 10.44
C GLN A 96 -16.00 -1.34 9.77
N ARG A 97 -16.76 -0.26 9.66
CA ARG A 97 -16.29 1.03 9.14
C ARG A 97 -15.42 1.80 10.15
N GLN A 98 -14.77 1.13 11.10
CA GLN A 98 -13.83 1.81 11.99
C GLN A 98 -12.54 2.08 11.21
N VAL A 99 -12.55 3.18 10.47
CA VAL A 99 -11.41 3.66 9.70
C VAL A 99 -10.33 4.14 10.69
N PRO A 100 -9.09 3.66 10.56
CA PRO A 100 -7.99 4.14 11.40
C PRO A 100 -7.77 5.65 11.24
N SER A 101 -7.48 6.33 12.35
CA SER A 101 -7.39 7.80 12.37
C SER A 101 -6.35 8.35 11.39
N ALA A 102 -5.23 7.64 11.19
CA ALA A 102 -4.18 8.02 10.25
C ALA A 102 -4.71 8.20 8.81
N LEU A 103 -5.63 7.33 8.36
CA LEU A 103 -6.24 7.43 7.02
C LEU A 103 -7.12 8.69 6.92
N VAL A 104 -7.91 8.96 7.97
CA VAL A 104 -8.75 10.16 8.07
C VAL A 104 -7.88 11.42 8.10
N THR A 105 -6.77 11.37 8.81
CA THR A 105 -5.79 12.47 8.89
C THR A 105 -5.14 12.70 7.53
N ALA A 106 -4.71 11.66 6.80
CA ALA A 106 -4.18 11.76 5.45
C ALA A 106 -5.18 12.43 4.49
N SER A 107 -6.45 12.01 4.51
CA SER A 107 -7.52 12.65 3.73
C SER A 107 -7.72 14.12 4.08
N ARG A 108 -7.62 14.50 5.36
CA ARG A 108 -7.75 15.89 5.81
C ARG A 108 -6.62 16.76 5.31
N TYR A 109 -5.38 16.27 5.37
CA TYR A 109 -4.22 17.01 4.86
C TYR A 109 -4.27 17.17 3.35
N LEU A 110 -4.59 16.09 2.59
CA LEU A 110 -4.73 16.19 1.14
C LEU A 110 -5.78 17.24 0.75
N ASN A 111 -6.99 17.16 1.34
CA ASN A 111 -8.04 18.13 1.05
C ASN A 111 -7.66 19.56 1.44
N ARG A 112 -6.97 19.75 2.56
CA ARG A 112 -6.45 21.08 2.95
C ARG A 112 -5.48 21.63 1.91
N TRP A 113 -4.56 20.80 1.40
CA TRP A 113 -3.62 21.26 0.38
C TRP A 113 -4.31 21.55 -0.96
N LEU A 114 -5.27 20.73 -1.38
CA LEU A 114 -6.09 21.01 -2.56
C LEU A 114 -6.86 22.35 -2.44
N GLU A 115 -7.30 22.70 -1.23
CA GLU A 115 -7.91 24.02 -0.94
C GLU A 115 -6.89 25.17 -0.94
N GLU A 116 -5.65 24.92 -0.47
CA GLU A 116 -4.55 25.89 -0.42
C GLU A 116 -3.97 26.19 -1.83
N PHE A 117 -4.02 25.22 -2.74
CA PHE A 117 -3.48 25.30 -4.10
C PHE A 117 -4.57 25.06 -5.17
N PRO A 118 -5.51 26.01 -5.37
CA PRO A 118 -6.69 25.81 -6.22
C PRO A 118 -6.36 25.50 -7.70
N ASP A 119 -5.26 26.03 -8.21
CA ASP A 119 -4.75 25.81 -9.58
C ASP A 119 -3.64 24.73 -9.64
N GLY A 120 -3.43 24.01 -8.54
CA GLY A 120 -2.38 23.01 -8.42
C GLY A 120 -2.68 21.71 -9.16
N HIS A 121 -1.65 21.12 -9.77
CA HIS A 121 -1.65 19.77 -10.30
C HIS A 121 -0.97 18.83 -9.30
N PHE A 122 -1.76 17.98 -8.67
CA PHE A 122 -1.31 17.11 -7.58
C PHE A 122 -0.82 15.76 -8.07
N TYR A 123 0.41 15.43 -7.71
CA TYR A 123 1.05 14.13 -7.90
C TYR A 123 1.24 13.45 -6.55
N ILE A 124 0.61 12.30 -6.36
CA ILE A 124 0.57 11.62 -5.06
C ILE A 124 1.38 10.34 -5.12
N TYR A 125 2.29 10.16 -4.18
CA TYR A 125 3.11 8.96 -4.07
C TYR A 125 2.91 8.32 -2.70
N GLY A 126 2.93 7.00 -2.66
CA GLY A 126 2.86 6.27 -1.41
C GLY A 126 3.37 4.85 -1.56
N HIS A 127 4.07 4.38 -0.53
CA HIS A 127 4.54 3.00 -0.41
C HIS A 127 4.01 2.38 0.89
N SER A 128 3.64 1.10 0.87
CA SER A 128 3.16 0.39 2.07
C SER A 128 1.97 1.12 2.71
N LEU A 129 2.02 1.45 4.00
CA LEU A 129 1.00 2.27 4.67
C LEU A 129 0.78 3.64 3.98
N GLY A 130 1.81 4.22 3.37
CA GLY A 130 1.70 5.47 2.62
C GLY A 130 0.77 5.34 1.41
N ALA A 131 0.81 4.20 0.73
CA ALA A 131 -0.13 3.89 -0.35
C ALA A 131 -1.56 3.78 0.19
N ILE A 132 -1.76 3.11 1.34
CA ILE A 132 -3.08 2.98 1.98
C ILE A 132 -3.64 4.34 2.41
N ASN A 133 -2.79 5.21 2.99
CA ASN A 133 -3.13 6.60 3.31
C ASN A 133 -3.60 7.35 2.06
N ALA A 134 -2.86 7.23 0.96
CA ALA A 134 -3.19 7.86 -0.31
C ALA A 134 -4.49 7.31 -0.92
N GLU A 135 -4.71 5.99 -0.93
CA GLU A 135 -5.95 5.36 -1.40
C GLU A 135 -7.17 5.96 -0.68
N TYR A 136 -7.11 6.05 0.66
CA TYR A 136 -8.21 6.58 1.45
C TYR A 136 -8.40 8.09 1.24
N ALA A 137 -7.30 8.84 1.13
CA ALA A 137 -7.32 10.27 0.87
C ALA A 137 -7.95 10.59 -0.49
N LEU A 138 -7.57 9.85 -1.54
CA LEU A 138 -8.14 9.94 -2.89
C LEU A 138 -9.62 9.56 -2.91
N ALA A 139 -10.01 8.53 -2.16
CA ALA A 139 -11.41 8.10 -2.04
C ALA A 139 -12.31 9.15 -1.37
N ASN A 140 -11.71 10.08 -0.61
CA ASN A 140 -12.38 11.18 0.08
C ASN A 140 -11.96 12.56 -0.45
N CYS A 141 -11.44 12.62 -1.68
CA CYS A 141 -10.97 13.86 -2.30
C CYS A 141 -12.16 14.78 -2.65
N ARG A 142 -12.06 16.06 -2.29
CA ARG A 142 -13.05 17.10 -2.58
C ARG A 142 -12.83 17.78 -3.93
N PHE A 143 -11.60 17.75 -4.45
CA PHE A 143 -11.18 18.42 -5.68
C PHE A 143 -10.53 17.41 -6.64
N PRO A 144 -11.28 16.41 -7.13
CA PRO A 144 -10.73 15.34 -7.96
C PRO A 144 -10.07 15.83 -9.24
N ASP A 145 -10.51 16.96 -9.80
CA ASP A 145 -9.97 17.51 -11.04
C ASP A 145 -8.52 17.99 -10.91
N GLN A 146 -8.10 18.41 -9.70
CA GLN A 146 -6.71 18.81 -9.41
C GLN A 146 -5.75 17.62 -9.30
N ILE A 147 -6.26 16.38 -9.15
CA ILE A 147 -5.41 15.19 -9.08
C ILE A 147 -4.90 14.88 -10.48
N ALA A 148 -3.60 15.10 -10.72
CA ALA A 148 -2.95 14.80 -11.99
C ALA A 148 -2.64 13.30 -12.11
N ALA A 149 -1.93 12.75 -11.13
CA ALA A 149 -1.66 11.32 -11.04
C ALA A 149 -1.39 10.86 -9.59
N ALA A 150 -1.58 9.57 -9.32
CA ALA A 150 -1.13 8.92 -8.11
C ALA A 150 -0.37 7.64 -8.45
N TYR A 151 0.69 7.35 -7.69
CA TYR A 151 1.55 6.18 -7.84
C TYR A 151 1.67 5.48 -6.49
N LEU A 152 0.99 4.35 -6.38
CA LEU A 152 0.74 3.65 -5.13
C LEU A 152 1.40 2.29 -5.18
N TYR A 153 2.35 2.04 -4.30
CA TYR A 153 3.20 0.86 -4.33
C TYR A 153 2.96 0.01 -3.09
N GLU A 154 2.68 -1.28 -3.29
CA GLU A 154 2.72 -2.26 -2.20
C GLU A 154 1.77 -1.91 -1.01
N GLY A 155 0.66 -1.22 -1.31
CA GLY A 155 -0.41 -0.94 -0.36
C GLY A 155 -1.39 -2.12 -0.26
N THR A 156 -2.10 -2.27 0.85
CA THR A 156 -3.26 -3.17 0.91
C THR A 156 -4.48 -2.51 0.25
N ASN A 157 -5.21 -3.24 -0.60
CA ASN A 157 -6.41 -2.72 -1.28
C ASN A 157 -7.55 -2.43 -0.30
N ILE A 158 -7.91 -1.15 -0.11
CA ILE A 158 -8.98 -0.76 0.82
C ILE A 158 -10.39 -0.84 0.26
N TRP A 159 -10.59 -1.31 -0.99
CA TRP A 159 -11.89 -1.27 -1.67
C TRP A 159 -13.08 -1.74 -0.83
N ARG A 160 -12.90 -2.76 0.01
CA ARG A 160 -13.94 -3.31 0.89
C ARG A 160 -14.36 -2.35 2.02
N LEU A 161 -13.45 -1.48 2.47
CA LEU A 161 -13.72 -0.44 3.49
C LEU A 161 -14.56 0.71 2.95
N LEU A 162 -14.47 0.96 1.65
CA LEU A 162 -15.07 2.12 1.00
C LEU A 162 -16.59 1.99 0.86
N THR A 163 -17.28 3.10 1.11
CA THR A 163 -18.69 3.32 0.80
C THR A 163 -18.94 3.38 -0.71
N HIS A 164 -20.21 3.36 -1.10
CA HIS A 164 -20.59 3.47 -2.51
C HIS A 164 -20.12 4.80 -3.14
N LYS A 165 -20.25 5.91 -2.40
CA LYS A 165 -19.83 7.25 -2.87
C LYS A 165 -18.33 7.34 -3.10
N GLU A 166 -17.54 6.85 -2.15
CA GLU A 166 -16.07 6.79 -2.26
C GLU A 166 -15.63 5.95 -3.47
N ARG A 167 -16.28 4.80 -3.70
CA ARG A 167 -16.01 3.95 -4.88
C ARG A 167 -16.37 4.62 -6.20
N GLN A 168 -17.46 5.40 -6.24
CA GLN A 168 -17.83 6.18 -7.42
C GLN A 168 -16.79 7.25 -7.73
N LEU A 169 -16.29 7.96 -6.72
CA LEU A 169 -15.21 8.93 -6.88
C LEU A 169 -13.93 8.28 -7.42
N LEU A 170 -13.51 7.16 -6.84
CA LEU A 170 -12.35 6.42 -7.33
C LEU A 170 -12.54 5.88 -8.75
N ALA A 171 -13.77 5.57 -9.16
CA ALA A 171 -14.04 5.17 -10.54
C ALA A 171 -13.77 6.32 -11.53
N GLN A 172 -14.05 7.58 -11.14
CA GLN A 172 -13.73 8.77 -11.94
C GLN A 172 -12.21 8.98 -12.01
N LEU A 173 -11.51 8.79 -10.90
CA LEU A 173 -10.05 8.94 -10.82
C LEU A 173 -9.26 7.73 -11.33
N ARG A 174 -9.92 6.65 -11.76
CA ARG A 174 -9.27 5.36 -12.03
C ARG A 174 -8.12 5.44 -13.02
N GLY A 175 -8.25 6.27 -14.06
CA GLY A 175 -7.22 6.47 -15.07
C GLY A 175 -6.00 7.26 -14.59
N ARG A 176 -6.09 7.91 -13.43
CA ARG A 176 -5.03 8.74 -12.84
C ARG A 176 -4.35 8.07 -11.65
N ILE A 177 -4.90 6.98 -11.13
CA ILE A 177 -4.35 6.26 -9.98
C ILE A 177 -3.69 4.97 -10.48
N ASN A 178 -2.37 4.86 -10.34
CA ASN A 178 -1.57 3.72 -10.73
C ASN A 178 -1.20 2.92 -9.47
N THR A 179 -1.69 1.69 -9.39
CA THR A 179 -1.53 0.83 -8.21
C THR A 179 -0.67 -0.38 -8.57
N TYR A 180 0.55 -0.39 -8.05
CA TYR A 180 1.58 -1.40 -8.32
C TYR A 180 1.50 -2.53 -7.29
N VAL A 181 1.33 -3.75 -7.79
CA VAL A 181 1.12 -4.94 -6.98
C VAL A 181 2.18 -5.98 -7.32
N ASP A 182 2.99 -6.31 -6.33
CA ASP A 182 3.85 -7.48 -6.33
C ASP A 182 3.14 -8.62 -5.60
N ILE A 183 2.74 -9.67 -6.30
CA ILE A 183 2.02 -10.79 -5.68
C ILE A 183 2.87 -11.59 -4.70
N TYR A 184 4.18 -11.36 -4.66
CA TYR A 184 5.14 -11.95 -3.73
C TYR A 184 5.35 -11.07 -2.48
N ASP A 185 4.82 -9.85 -2.44
CA ASP A 185 4.88 -9.00 -1.26
C ASP A 185 3.82 -9.43 -0.23
N PRO A 186 4.21 -9.83 1.01
CA PRO A 186 3.27 -10.22 2.07
C PRO A 186 2.28 -9.13 2.51
N VAL A 187 2.55 -7.86 2.19
CA VAL A 187 1.72 -6.70 2.56
C VAL A 187 0.57 -6.48 1.57
N THR A 188 0.73 -6.94 0.33
CA THR A 188 -0.27 -6.75 -0.72
C THR A 188 -1.46 -7.69 -0.53
N LEU A 189 -2.53 -7.17 0.06
CA LEU A 189 -3.74 -7.94 0.37
C LEU A 189 -4.98 -7.38 -0.32
N GLY A 190 -5.88 -8.29 -0.70
CA GLY A 190 -7.22 -7.94 -1.18
C GLY A 190 -7.27 -7.49 -2.64
N PHE A 191 -6.18 -7.60 -3.39
CA PHE A 191 -6.17 -7.28 -4.81
C PHE A 191 -6.92 -8.30 -5.66
N THR A 192 -7.46 -7.83 -6.77
CA THR A 192 -8.27 -8.66 -7.68
C THR A 192 -7.98 -8.27 -9.11
N ALA A 193 -8.15 -9.19 -10.05
CA ALA A 193 -8.13 -8.90 -11.48
C ALA A 193 -9.39 -8.13 -11.94
N SER A 194 -10.25 -7.70 -11.00
CA SER A 194 -11.50 -7.02 -11.27
C SER A 194 -11.40 -5.52 -10.97
N LYS A 195 -12.43 -4.76 -11.32
CA LYS A 195 -12.55 -3.33 -10.96
C LYS A 195 -12.75 -3.09 -9.45
N ARG A 196 -12.72 -4.12 -8.60
CA ARG A 196 -12.85 -4.01 -7.14
C ARG A 196 -11.53 -3.66 -6.46
N MET A 197 -10.86 -2.64 -6.98
CA MET A 197 -9.59 -2.12 -6.45
C MET A 197 -9.47 -0.62 -6.73
N VAL A 198 -8.66 0.05 -5.92
CA VAL A 198 -8.32 1.46 -6.11
C VAL A 198 -7.35 1.58 -7.29
N GLY A 199 -7.72 2.40 -8.29
CA GLY A 199 -6.87 2.68 -9.46
C GLY A 199 -6.75 1.56 -10.50
N LYS A 200 -5.85 1.80 -11.46
CA LYS A 200 -5.39 0.87 -12.48
C LYS A 200 -4.36 -0.08 -11.86
N LEU A 201 -4.50 -1.38 -12.14
CA LEU A 201 -3.52 -2.39 -11.74
C LEU A 201 -2.28 -2.29 -12.61
N HIS A 202 -1.13 -2.25 -11.96
CA HIS A 202 0.18 -2.50 -12.54
C HIS A 202 0.76 -3.73 -11.83
N TYR A 203 0.90 -4.83 -12.56
CA TYR A 203 1.33 -6.10 -11.98
C TYR A 203 2.83 -6.27 -12.20
N VAL A 204 3.57 -6.17 -11.10
CA VAL A 204 5.04 -6.18 -11.11
C VAL A 204 5.54 -7.56 -11.54
N ASP A 205 6.45 -7.61 -12.52
CA ASP A 205 7.18 -8.82 -12.89
C ASP A 205 8.35 -9.04 -11.91
N SER A 206 8.00 -9.49 -10.72
CA SER A 206 8.92 -9.81 -9.64
C SER A 206 9.25 -11.31 -9.60
N LEU A 207 10.29 -11.66 -8.85
CA LEU A 207 10.62 -13.03 -8.48
C LEU A 207 10.53 -13.19 -6.95
N PRO A 208 10.26 -14.40 -6.44
CA PRO A 208 10.36 -14.71 -5.02
C PRO A 208 11.64 -14.20 -4.38
N MET A 209 11.54 -13.58 -3.20
CA MET A 209 12.69 -13.39 -2.33
C MET A 209 12.29 -13.28 -0.86
N ASN A 210 13.27 -12.91 -0.02
CA ASN A 210 13.02 -12.61 1.39
C ASN A 210 11.87 -11.58 1.52
N PRO A 211 10.86 -11.80 2.39
CA PRO A 211 9.67 -10.95 2.46
C PRO A 211 9.97 -9.47 2.77
N VAL A 212 10.97 -9.19 3.62
CA VAL A 212 11.38 -7.81 3.93
C VAL A 212 11.97 -7.15 2.70
N LYS A 213 12.81 -7.89 1.97
CA LYS A 213 13.42 -7.40 0.73
C LYS A 213 12.37 -7.21 -0.35
N GLN A 214 11.42 -8.14 -0.47
CA GLN A 214 10.32 -8.04 -1.41
C GLN A 214 9.56 -6.73 -1.21
N HIS A 215 9.08 -6.51 0.02
CA HIS A 215 8.35 -5.32 0.43
C HIS A 215 9.20 -4.03 0.47
N MET A 216 10.51 -4.11 0.22
CA MET A 216 11.41 -2.95 0.16
C MET A 216 11.97 -2.82 -1.24
N TRP A 217 11.08 -2.89 -2.23
CA TRP A 217 11.38 -2.69 -3.65
C TRP A 217 12.26 -3.77 -4.29
N GLY A 218 12.53 -4.87 -3.59
CA GLY A 218 13.44 -5.91 -4.07
C GLY A 218 12.96 -6.58 -5.35
N GLY A 219 11.64 -6.66 -5.54
CA GLY A 219 10.99 -7.18 -6.75
C GLY A 219 10.92 -6.20 -7.92
N TYR A 220 11.21 -4.91 -7.71
CA TYR A 220 11.08 -3.88 -8.75
C TYR A 220 12.30 -3.90 -9.66
N ARG A 221 12.10 -4.38 -10.89
CA ARG A 221 13.11 -4.46 -11.94
C ARG A 221 12.72 -3.52 -13.06
N PHE A 222 13.72 -2.92 -13.71
CA PHE A 222 13.49 -1.91 -14.74
C PHE A 222 14.24 -2.29 -16.02
N ASP A 223 13.70 -1.88 -17.16
CA ASP A 223 14.40 -1.95 -18.44
C ASP A 223 15.49 -0.86 -18.54
N GLY A 224 16.22 -0.84 -19.66
CA GLY A 224 17.28 0.16 -19.90
C GLY A 224 16.79 1.61 -20.01
N ASN A 225 15.48 1.83 -20.14
CA ASN A 225 14.86 3.16 -20.21
C ASN A 225 14.24 3.57 -18.85
N GLY A 226 14.35 2.73 -17.82
CA GLY A 226 13.76 2.99 -16.50
C GLY A 226 12.26 2.69 -16.40
N ASN A 227 11.68 1.98 -17.38
CA ASN A 227 10.30 1.49 -17.27
C ASN A 227 10.25 0.27 -16.36
N LEU A 228 9.22 0.17 -15.52
CA LEU A 228 9.04 -0.99 -14.67
C LEU A 228 8.73 -2.22 -15.52
N LEU A 229 9.37 -3.35 -15.20
CA LEU A 229 9.00 -4.63 -15.76
C LEU A 229 7.67 -5.07 -15.14
N GLU A 230 6.63 -5.03 -15.96
CA GLU A 230 5.29 -5.48 -15.63
C GLU A 230 4.91 -6.70 -16.45
N LYS A 231 3.90 -7.43 -16.00
CA LYS A 231 3.32 -8.53 -16.76
C LYS A 231 1.80 -8.50 -16.73
N GLU A 232 1.20 -9.12 -17.73
CA GLU A 232 -0.24 -9.31 -17.78
C GLU A 232 -0.73 -10.22 -16.65
N VAL A 233 -2.00 -10.06 -16.29
CA VAL A 233 -2.63 -10.91 -15.28
C VAL A 233 -2.56 -12.37 -15.73
N ASP A 234 -1.78 -13.16 -15.00
CA ASP A 234 -1.55 -14.57 -15.24
C ASP A 234 -2.30 -15.45 -14.22
N GLN A 235 -2.22 -16.77 -14.41
CA GLN A 235 -2.84 -17.73 -13.50
C GLN A 235 -2.34 -17.58 -12.07
N ARG A 236 -1.04 -17.25 -11.88
CA ARG A 236 -0.45 -17.02 -10.55
C ARG A 236 -1.09 -15.84 -9.85
N PHE A 237 -1.34 -14.74 -10.55
CA PHE A 237 -2.06 -13.59 -10.01
C PHE A 237 -3.48 -13.99 -9.59
N LEU A 238 -4.20 -14.73 -10.44
CA LEU A 238 -5.56 -15.18 -10.15
C LEU A 238 -5.59 -16.09 -8.92
N ASP A 239 -4.63 -16.99 -8.77
CA ASP A 239 -4.55 -17.91 -7.64
C ASP A 239 -4.16 -17.20 -6.36
N SER A 240 -3.20 -16.25 -6.41
CA SER A 240 -2.89 -15.37 -5.28
C SER A 240 -4.13 -14.56 -4.87
N SER A 241 -4.86 -13.97 -5.83
CA SER A 241 -6.09 -13.23 -5.54
C SER A 241 -7.17 -14.12 -4.90
N LYS A 242 -7.38 -15.34 -5.40
CA LYS A 242 -8.34 -16.30 -4.81
C LYS A 242 -7.92 -16.69 -3.40
N MET A 243 -6.64 -16.99 -3.17
CA MET A 243 -6.11 -17.32 -1.86
C MET A 243 -6.31 -16.17 -0.86
N GLN A 244 -5.98 -14.94 -1.25
CA GLN A 244 -6.21 -13.75 -0.42
C GLN A 244 -7.71 -13.53 -0.14
N GLN A 245 -8.59 -13.72 -1.14
CA GLN A 245 -10.03 -13.60 -0.95
C GLN A 245 -10.59 -14.67 -0.01
N ALA A 246 -10.14 -15.93 -0.14
CA ALA A 246 -10.51 -17.02 0.75
C ALA A 246 -10.02 -16.75 2.17
N PHE A 247 -8.78 -16.29 2.32
CA PHE A 247 -8.19 -15.89 3.60
C PHE A 247 -9.01 -14.78 4.27
N LEU A 248 -9.27 -13.66 3.57
CA LEU A 248 -10.08 -12.55 4.09
C LEU A 248 -11.51 -12.98 4.44
N SER A 249 -12.10 -13.91 3.68
CA SER A 249 -13.47 -14.39 3.94
C SER A 249 -13.53 -15.33 5.15
N ARG A 250 -12.60 -16.29 5.26
CA ARG A 250 -12.51 -17.22 6.39
C ARG A 250 -12.20 -16.49 7.69
N THR A 251 -11.25 -15.56 7.66
CA THR A 251 -10.88 -14.76 8.84
C THR A 251 -11.96 -13.75 9.20
N GLY A 252 -12.66 -13.17 8.22
CA GLY A 252 -13.84 -12.32 8.45
C GLY A 252 -15.01 -13.07 9.09
N GLN A 253 -15.35 -14.27 8.60
CA GLN A 253 -16.38 -15.14 9.21
C GLN A 253 -16.01 -15.51 10.65
N MET A 254 -14.74 -15.88 10.89
CA MET A 254 -14.25 -16.19 12.23
C MET A 254 -14.32 -14.97 13.16
N ALA A 255 -13.91 -13.80 12.69
CA ALA A 255 -13.97 -12.56 13.47
C ALA A 255 -15.42 -12.17 13.79
N GLY A 256 -16.36 -12.35 12.85
CA GLY A 256 -17.79 -12.19 13.07
C GLY A 256 -18.37 -13.17 14.08
N TYR A 257 -18.01 -14.46 13.97
CA TYR A 257 -18.41 -15.52 14.89
C TYR A 257 -17.88 -15.28 16.32
N LEU A 258 -16.59 -14.96 16.44
CA LEU A 258 -15.98 -14.60 17.71
C LEU A 258 -16.70 -13.39 18.31
N LYS A 259 -16.99 -12.35 17.52
CA LYS A 259 -17.72 -11.16 17.99
C LYS A 259 -19.15 -11.47 18.47
N TYR A 260 -19.89 -12.37 17.81
CA TYR A 260 -21.20 -12.82 18.29
C TYR A 260 -21.10 -13.46 19.69
N ARG A 261 -19.99 -14.16 19.94
CA ARG A 261 -19.63 -14.76 21.24
C ARG A 261 -19.07 -13.74 22.27
N LYS A 262 -18.82 -12.47 21.89
CA LYS A 262 -18.43 -11.35 22.78
C LYS A 262 -19.53 -10.89 23.72
N ASN A 263 -20.77 -11.24 23.39
CA ASN A 263 -21.94 -10.94 24.22
C ASN A 263 -22.15 -11.96 25.35
N LEU A 264 -21.16 -12.83 25.65
CA LEU A 264 -21.17 -13.83 26.72
C LEU A 264 -19.94 -13.64 27.65
N PRO A 265 -20.02 -13.90 28.98
CA PRO A 265 -19.04 -13.37 29.94
C PRO A 265 -17.69 -14.11 30.05
N ALA A 266 -16.69 -13.35 30.54
CA ALA A 266 -15.40 -13.65 31.18
C ALA A 266 -14.27 -14.42 30.47
N ASP A 267 -14.49 -15.36 29.54
CA ASP A 267 -13.37 -16.17 28.98
C ASP A 267 -12.59 -15.49 27.82
N TRP A 268 -12.71 -14.17 27.72
CA TRP A 268 -12.56 -13.43 26.45
C TRP A 268 -11.16 -12.93 26.11
N GLN A 269 -10.32 -12.64 27.11
CA GLN A 269 -8.99 -12.06 26.88
C GLN A 269 -7.96 -13.09 26.39
N LYS A 270 -8.15 -14.38 26.71
CA LYS A 270 -7.27 -15.47 26.26
C LYS A 270 -7.54 -15.94 24.83
N GLN A 271 -8.80 -15.98 24.39
CA GLN A 271 -9.14 -16.46 23.03
C GLN A 271 -8.90 -15.40 21.93
N SER A 272 -9.14 -14.12 22.22
CA SER A 272 -8.85 -13.05 21.26
C SER A 272 -7.36 -12.90 20.98
N SER A 273 -6.51 -13.00 22.00
CA SER A 273 -5.04 -12.98 21.86
C SER A 273 -4.51 -14.21 21.10
N SER A 274 -5.09 -15.40 21.32
CA SER A 274 -4.77 -16.61 20.54
C SER A 274 -5.15 -16.46 19.06
N TRP A 275 -6.34 -15.93 18.75
CA TRP A 275 -6.77 -15.70 17.36
C TRP A 275 -5.92 -14.62 16.67
N THR A 276 -5.63 -13.50 17.34
CA THR A 276 -4.75 -12.47 16.78
C THR A 276 -3.38 -13.04 16.46
N SER A 277 -2.84 -13.89 17.33
CA SER A 277 -1.53 -14.52 17.11
C SER A 277 -1.56 -15.47 15.92
N GLN A 278 -2.60 -16.32 15.80
CA GLN A 278 -2.77 -17.23 14.66
C GLN A 278 -2.94 -16.49 13.33
N VAL A 279 -3.70 -15.40 13.28
CA VAL A 279 -3.88 -14.62 12.04
C VAL A 279 -2.62 -13.84 11.68
N LYS A 280 -1.90 -13.30 12.68
CA LYS A 280 -0.57 -12.69 12.48
C LYS A 280 0.45 -13.70 11.94
N GLU A 281 0.46 -14.90 12.51
CA GLU A 281 1.25 -16.01 11.98
C GLU A 281 0.78 -16.42 10.59
N LEU A 282 -0.51 -16.46 10.27
CA LEU A 282 -0.92 -16.76 8.90
C LEU A 282 -0.46 -15.65 7.93
N LEU A 283 -0.57 -14.38 8.28
CA LEU A 283 -0.13 -13.27 7.41
C LEU A 283 1.37 -13.32 7.06
N PHE A 284 2.21 -13.87 7.94
CA PHE A 284 3.68 -13.83 7.80
C PHE A 284 4.40 -15.19 7.81
N ASN A 285 3.75 -16.23 8.30
CA ASN A 285 4.20 -17.63 8.32
C ASN A 285 3.33 -18.55 7.45
N SER A 286 2.12 -18.17 7.01
CA SER A 286 1.36 -19.10 6.15
C SER A 286 2.08 -19.25 4.82
N SER A 287 2.27 -20.52 4.42
CA SER A 287 2.13 -21.15 3.10
C SER A 287 2.66 -20.45 1.83
N PHE A 288 2.75 -19.14 1.79
CA PHE A 288 3.36 -18.36 0.74
C PHE A 288 4.87 -18.63 0.61
N LEU A 289 5.59 -18.76 1.75
CA LEU A 289 6.99 -19.23 1.78
C LEU A 289 7.15 -20.75 1.60
N GLN A 290 6.08 -21.53 1.79
CA GLN A 290 6.09 -22.98 1.64
C GLN A 290 5.80 -23.39 0.18
N ASP A 291 4.86 -22.72 -0.50
CA ASP A 291 4.63 -22.83 -1.95
C ASP A 291 5.89 -22.44 -2.75
N PHE A 292 6.70 -21.50 -2.23
CA PHE A 292 8.02 -21.18 -2.81
C PHE A 292 9.03 -22.34 -2.76
N ASN A 293 8.98 -23.19 -1.73
CA ASN A 293 9.89 -24.33 -1.61
C ASN A 293 9.38 -25.58 -2.36
N GLU A 294 8.06 -25.74 -2.52
CA GLU A 294 7.49 -26.84 -3.30
C GLU A 294 7.55 -26.59 -4.81
N GLN A 295 7.40 -25.34 -5.29
CA GLN A 295 7.54 -25.02 -6.71
C GLN A 295 9.00 -25.02 -7.20
N ASP A 296 9.97 -24.71 -6.35
CA ASP A 296 11.41 -24.75 -6.69
C ASP A 296 12.01 -26.17 -6.66
N LYS A 297 11.28 -27.14 -6.10
CA LYS A 297 11.58 -28.58 -6.23
C LYS A 297 11.04 -29.15 -7.54
N ASN A 298 9.79 -28.84 -7.88
CA ASN A 298 9.18 -29.33 -9.11
C ASN A 298 9.82 -28.74 -10.39
N SER A 299 10.41 -27.54 -10.34
CA SER A 299 11.13 -26.94 -11.48
C SER A 299 12.53 -27.53 -11.72
N LYS A 300 13.13 -28.16 -10.69
CA LYS A 300 14.43 -28.84 -10.79
C LYS A 300 14.29 -30.27 -11.29
N ASP A 301 13.19 -30.94 -10.94
CA ASP A 301 12.91 -32.30 -11.42
C ASP A 301 12.53 -32.35 -12.92
N ASP A 302 11.98 -31.26 -13.48
CA ASP A 302 11.69 -31.14 -14.93
C ASP A 302 12.92 -30.72 -15.78
N GLN A 303 14.07 -30.45 -15.15
CA GLN A 303 15.35 -30.19 -15.85
C GLN A 303 16.33 -31.37 -15.77
N GLU A 304 15.95 -32.48 -15.12
CA GLU A 304 16.74 -33.72 -15.06
C GLU A 304 16.06 -34.93 -15.76
N GLN A 305 15.16 -34.69 -16.73
CA GLN A 305 14.70 -35.72 -17.69
C GLN A 305 15.01 -35.35 -19.14
#